data_AF-A0A920TF04-F1
#
_entry.id   AF-A0A920TF04-F1
#
_cell.length_a   1.000
_cell.length_b   1.000
_cell.length_c   1.000
_cell.angle_alpha   90.00
_cell.angle_beta   90.00
_cell.angle_gamma   90.00
#
_symmetry.space_group_name_H-M   'P 1'
#
loop_
_entity.id
_entity.type
_entity.pdbx_description
1 polymer ?
#
loop_
_entity_poly.entity_id
_entity_poly.type
_entity_poly.pdbx_seq_one_letter_code
_entity_poly.pdbx_strand_id
1 'polypeptide(L)'
;MPTKQPFLAPTATPTIATMPKCNIHTHLEGSVRPSTYMELAVEHGIESKPSLDEVSIAMQVTGSENNLVDYLDKISYGYQVFLDKNSVQRIAYEAAEDAALDGVVYLELRAGPNHP
;
A
#
# COMPACT_ATOMS: atom_id res chain seq x y z
N MET A 1 -14.43 24.66 5.58
CA MET A 1 -13.32 24.05 6.35
C MET A 1 -12.06 24.13 5.49
N PRO A 2 -10.86 24.32 6.04
CA PRO A 2 -9.65 24.30 5.23
C PRO A 2 -9.52 22.91 4.59
N THR A 3 -9.33 22.88 3.27
CA THR A 3 -8.98 21.67 2.53
C THR A 3 -7.71 21.10 3.13
N LYS A 4 -7.80 19.94 3.79
CA LYS A 4 -6.63 19.21 4.27
C LYS A 4 -5.82 18.83 3.03
N GLN A 5 -4.56 19.28 2.97
CA GLN A 5 -3.67 18.96 1.85
C GLN A 5 -3.32 17.48 1.86
N PRO A 6 -3.15 16.84 0.69
CA PRO A 6 -2.66 15.47 0.63
C PRO A 6 -1.29 15.37 1.29
N PHE A 7 -1.06 14.26 2.00
CA PHE A 7 0.25 14.00 2.60
C PHE A 7 1.28 13.82 1.49
N LEU A 8 2.31 14.66 1.49
CA LEU A 8 3.49 14.52 0.65
C LEU A 8 4.64 14.08 1.55
N ALA A 9 5.14 12.86 1.35
CA ALA A 9 6.30 12.39 2.08
C ALA A 9 7.51 13.28 1.80
N PRO A 10 8.27 13.71 2.83
CA PRO A 10 9.47 14.50 2.61
C PRO A 10 10.53 13.64 1.90
N THR A 11 11.32 14.26 1.02
CA THR A 11 12.48 13.59 0.42
C THR A 11 13.47 13.20 1.52
N ALA A 12 13.86 11.92 1.55
CA ALA A 12 14.86 11.45 2.50
C ALA A 12 16.20 12.17 2.28
N THR A 13 16.83 12.60 3.39
CA THR A 13 18.20 13.10 3.32
C THR A 13 19.15 11.97 2.91
N PRO A 14 20.32 12.26 2.32
CA PRO A 14 21.29 11.22 1.95
C PRO A 14 21.66 10.28 3.12
N THR A 15 21.73 10.83 4.33
CA THR A 15 21.97 10.07 5.56
C THR A 15 20.84 9.07 5.85
N ILE A 16 19.56 9.50 5.78
CA ILE A 16 18.42 8.61 6.04
C ILE A 16 18.25 7.56 4.94
N ALA A 17 18.47 7.96 3.68
CA ALA A 17 18.38 7.07 2.53
C ALA A 17 19.39 5.91 2.62
N THR A 18 20.63 6.19 3.04
CA THR A 18 21.70 5.18 3.13
C THR A 18 21.80 4.45 4.47
N MET A 19 21.06 4.90 5.49
CA MET A 19 21.05 4.26 6.80
C MET A 19 20.41 2.86 6.71
N PRO A 20 21.05 1.80 7.24
CA PRO A 20 20.43 0.49 7.35
C PRO A 20 19.26 0.57 8.34
N LYS A 21 18.06 0.21 7.89
CA LYS A 21 16.82 0.33 8.68
C LYS A 21 16.24 -1.03 9.04
N CYS A 22 15.61 -1.08 10.20
CA CYS A 22 14.81 -2.21 10.68
C CYS A 22 13.35 -1.76 10.71
N ASN A 23 12.49 -2.43 9.95
CA ASN A 23 11.06 -2.14 9.91
C ASN A 23 10.29 -3.31 10.53
N ILE A 24 9.77 -3.08 11.74
CA ILE A 24 9.10 -4.09 12.56
C ILE A 24 7.57 -3.97 12.55
N HIS A 25 7.02 -3.06 11.74
CA HIS A 25 5.59 -2.81 11.70
C HIS A 25 5.16 -2.37 10.30
N THR A 26 4.98 -3.33 9.39
CA THR A 26 4.45 -3.06 8.06
C THR A 26 3.32 -4.02 7.73
N HIS A 27 2.17 -3.47 7.36
CA HIS A 27 1.03 -4.21 6.88
C HIS A 27 1.19 -4.52 5.39
N LEU A 28 1.04 -5.79 5.02
CA LEU A 28 1.09 -6.22 3.63
C LEU A 28 -0.04 -5.57 2.80
N GLU A 29 -1.22 -5.43 3.40
CA GLU A 29 -2.41 -4.81 2.77
C GLU A 29 -2.18 -3.34 2.42
N GLY A 30 -1.38 -2.65 3.24
CA GLY A 30 -0.98 -1.26 3.00
C GLY A 30 0.23 -1.10 2.07
N SER A 31 0.79 -2.20 1.57
CA SER A 31 2.01 -2.20 0.74
C SER A 31 1.72 -2.52 -0.74
N VAL A 32 0.45 -2.55 -1.15
CA VAL A 32 0.07 -2.81 -2.54
C VAL A 32 0.36 -1.58 -3.39
N ARG A 33 1.13 -1.74 -4.47
CA ARG A 33 1.33 -0.69 -5.48
C ARG A 33 0.00 -0.45 -6.23
N PRO A 34 -0.41 0.81 -6.48
CA PRO A 34 -1.62 1.10 -7.27
C PRO A 34 -1.64 0.44 -8.64
N SER A 35 -0.49 0.36 -9.32
CA SER A 35 -0.35 -0.36 -10.60
C SER A 35 -0.63 -1.86 -10.48
N THR A 36 -0.12 -2.49 -9.42
CA THR A 36 -0.34 -3.91 -9.15
C THR A 36 -1.80 -4.18 -8.81
N TYR A 37 -2.45 -3.29 -8.04
CA TYR A 37 -3.89 -3.36 -7.83
C TYR A 37 -4.65 -3.34 -9.16
N MET A 38 -4.36 -2.41 -10.07
CA MET A 38 -5.06 -2.31 -11.36
C MET A 38 -4.95 -3.60 -12.18
N GLU A 39 -3.75 -4.16 -12.27
CA GLU A 39 -3.51 -5.38 -13.04
C GLU A 39 -4.29 -6.57 -12.45
N LEU A 40 -4.22 -6.76 -11.14
CA LEU A 40 -4.93 -7.83 -10.44
C LEU A 40 -6.45 -7.60 -10.44
N ALA A 41 -6.92 -6.36 -10.38
CA ALA A 41 -8.34 -6.03 -10.44
C ALA A 41 -8.95 -6.40 -11.79
N VAL A 42 -8.22 -6.21 -12.89
CA VAL A 42 -8.63 -6.65 -14.23
C VAL A 42 -8.57 -8.17 -14.35
N GLU A 43 -7.48 -8.79 -13.87
CA GLU A 43 -7.30 -10.25 -13.90
C GLU A 43 -8.42 -10.99 -13.15
N HIS A 44 -8.81 -10.48 -11.99
CA HIS A 44 -9.86 -11.06 -11.13
C HIS A 44 -11.28 -10.61 -11.46
N GLY A 45 -11.45 -9.71 -12.44
CA GLY A 45 -12.77 -9.20 -12.83
C GLY A 45 -13.44 -8.28 -11.79
N ILE A 46 -12.66 -7.65 -10.91
CA ILE A 46 -13.13 -6.67 -9.93
C ILE A 46 -13.48 -5.36 -10.64
N GLU A 47 -12.57 -4.89 -11.51
CA GLU A 47 -12.74 -3.69 -12.31
C GLU A 47 -12.29 -3.94 -13.75
N SER A 48 -13.06 -3.48 -14.74
CA SER A 48 -12.73 -3.75 -16.16
C SER A 48 -11.72 -2.76 -16.76
N LYS A 49 -11.67 -1.53 -16.25
CA LYS A 49 -10.82 -0.43 -16.73
C LYS A 49 -10.48 0.54 -15.58
N PRO A 50 -9.74 0.08 -14.55
CA PRO A 50 -9.35 0.96 -13.46
C PRO A 50 -8.45 2.10 -13.96
N SER A 51 -8.60 3.29 -13.37
CA SER A 51 -7.72 4.43 -13.60
C SER A 51 -6.68 4.52 -12.50
N LEU A 52 -5.41 4.77 -12.86
CA LEU A 52 -4.33 4.89 -11.89
C LEU A 52 -4.58 6.03 -10.90
N ASP A 53 -5.14 7.15 -11.37
CA ASP A 53 -5.45 8.30 -10.52
C ASP A 53 -6.55 7.97 -9.51
N GLU A 54 -7.61 7.27 -9.96
CA GLU A 54 -8.74 6.89 -9.10
C GLU A 54 -8.31 5.87 -8.05
N VAL A 55 -7.56 4.83 -8.47
CA VAL A 55 -6.99 3.81 -7.57
C VAL A 55 -6.03 4.44 -6.57
N SER A 56 -5.16 5.35 -7.01
CA SER A 56 -4.21 6.03 -6.12
C SER A 56 -4.94 6.86 -5.07
N ILE A 57 -6.01 7.58 -5.44
CA ILE A 57 -6.86 8.31 -4.49
C ILE A 57 -7.56 7.36 -3.53
N ALA A 58 -8.05 6.22 -4.01
CA ALA A 58 -8.77 5.24 -3.20
C ALA A 58 -7.87 4.52 -2.18
N MET A 59 -6.59 4.33 -2.49
CA MET A 59 -5.63 3.64 -1.61
C MET A 59 -4.80 4.57 -0.72
N GLN A 60 -4.66 5.84 -1.08
CA GLN A 60 -3.82 6.80 -0.36
C GLN A 60 -4.65 7.66 0.62
N VAL A 61 -4.06 7.97 1.78
CA VAL A 61 -4.58 9.01 2.69
C VAL A 61 -4.48 10.36 2.01
N THR A 62 -5.63 10.98 1.76
CA THR A 62 -5.76 12.26 1.06
C THR A 62 -5.97 13.43 2.02
N GLY A 63 -6.12 13.13 3.32
CA GLY A 63 -6.47 14.12 4.34
C GLY A 63 -7.98 14.29 4.48
N SER A 64 -8.81 13.64 3.66
CA SER A 64 -10.26 13.63 3.87
C SER A 64 -10.69 12.84 5.11
N GLU A 65 -9.82 11.94 5.57
CA GLU A 65 -10.06 11.00 6.64
C GLU A 65 -10.07 11.74 7.99
N ASN A 66 -11.04 11.40 8.85
CA ASN A 66 -11.26 12.07 10.14
C ASN A 66 -10.95 11.17 11.34
N ASN A 67 -10.93 9.86 11.15
CA ASN A 67 -10.74 8.88 12.21
C ASN A 67 -10.14 7.57 11.65
N LEU A 68 -9.88 6.60 12.53
CA LEU A 68 -9.30 5.31 12.15
C LEU A 68 -10.18 4.53 11.18
N VAL A 69 -11.50 4.60 11.30
CA VAL A 69 -12.43 3.88 10.41
C VAL A 69 -12.30 4.41 8.99
N ASP A 70 -12.32 5.73 8.80
CA ASP A 70 -12.12 6.36 7.48
C ASP A 70 -10.78 5.95 6.85
N TYR A 71 -9.72 5.78 7.67
CA TYR A 71 -8.43 5.27 7.20
C TYR A 71 -8.51 3.79 6.76
N LEU A 72 -9.22 2.95 7.50
CA LEU A 72 -9.37 1.53 7.18
C LEU A 72 -10.13 1.29 5.87
N ASP A 73 -10.97 2.22 5.41
CA ASP A 73 -11.61 2.15 4.09
C ASP A 73 -10.56 2.17 2.96
N LYS A 74 -9.47 2.93 3.11
CA LYS A 74 -8.35 2.96 2.14
C LYS A 74 -7.64 1.61 2.04
N ILE A 75 -7.39 0.99 3.21
CA ILE A 75 -6.79 -0.35 3.28
C ILE A 75 -7.72 -1.41 2.70
N SER A 76 -9.02 -1.30 3.00
CA SER A 76 -10.05 -2.23 2.51
C SER A 76 -10.17 -2.21 0.99
N TYR A 77 -9.94 -1.05 0.35
CA TYR A 77 -9.90 -0.95 -1.10
C TYR A 77 -8.75 -1.79 -1.68
N GLY A 78 -7.52 -1.63 -1.17
CA GLY A 78 -6.36 -2.42 -1.60
C GLY A 78 -6.48 -3.92 -1.29
N TYR A 79 -7.21 -4.28 -0.24
CA TYR A 79 -7.40 -5.69 0.15
C TYR A 79 -8.14 -6.54 -0.90
N GLN A 80 -8.93 -5.92 -1.79
CA GLN A 80 -9.77 -6.65 -2.75
C GLN A 80 -8.99 -7.56 -3.71
N VAL A 81 -7.70 -7.30 -3.93
CA VAL A 81 -6.86 -8.10 -4.85
C VAL A 81 -6.12 -9.28 -4.18
N PHE A 82 -6.35 -9.53 -2.89
CA PHE A 82 -5.77 -10.66 -2.15
C PHE A 82 -6.58 -11.95 -2.33
N LEU A 83 -6.88 -12.33 -3.58
CA LEU A 83 -7.82 -13.42 -3.89
C LEU A 83 -7.18 -14.80 -4.05
N ASP A 84 -5.88 -14.86 -4.39
CA ASP A 84 -5.16 -16.12 -4.55
C ASP A 84 -3.70 -16.03 -4.09
N LYS A 85 -3.04 -17.20 -4.06
CA LYS A 85 -1.65 -17.33 -3.62
C LYS A 85 -0.65 -16.58 -4.51
N ASN A 86 -0.90 -16.50 -5.81
CA ASN A 86 0.01 -15.82 -6.74
C ASN A 86 -0.05 -14.30 -6.52
N SER A 87 -1.25 -13.76 -6.30
CA SER A 87 -1.49 -12.37 -5.98
C SER A 87 -0.80 -11.99 -4.66
N VAL A 88 -1.00 -12.80 -3.61
CA VAL A 88 -0.33 -12.61 -2.32
C VAL A 88 1.19 -12.69 -2.46
N GLN A 89 1.70 -13.67 -3.21
CA GLN A 89 3.15 -13.84 -3.42
C GLN A 89 3.75 -12.64 -4.17
N ARG A 90 3.08 -12.15 -5.21
CA ARG A 90 3.51 -10.97 -5.97
C ARG A 90 3.56 -9.75 -5.05
N ILE A 91 2.49 -9.47 -4.32
CA ILE A 91 2.40 -8.31 -3.43
C ILE A 91 3.48 -8.39 -2.33
N ALA A 92 3.69 -9.56 -1.73
CA ALA A 92 4.73 -9.73 -0.71
C ALA A 92 6.15 -9.53 -1.27
N TYR A 93 6.40 -9.98 -2.51
CA TYR A 93 7.67 -9.75 -3.19
C TYR A 93 7.89 -8.25 -3.44
N GLU A 94 6.89 -7.56 -4.00
CA GLU A 94 6.95 -6.13 -4.30
C GLU A 94 7.14 -5.30 -3.02
N ALA A 95 6.45 -5.64 -1.93
CA ALA A 95 6.62 -4.98 -0.64
C ALA A 95 8.04 -5.14 -0.07
N ALA A 96 8.65 -6.32 -0.24
CA ALA A 96 10.04 -6.55 0.17
C ALA A 96 11.04 -5.81 -0.73
N GLU A 97 10.76 -5.73 -2.04
CA GLU A 97 11.55 -4.96 -3.01
C GLU A 97 11.54 -3.47 -2.66
N ASP A 98 10.35 -2.89 -2.40
CA ASP A 98 10.21 -1.48 -2.03
C ASP A 98 10.92 -1.17 -0.71
N ALA A 99 10.77 -2.04 0.30
CA ALA A 99 11.49 -1.89 1.56
C ALA A 99 13.02 -1.92 1.37
N ALA A 100 13.53 -2.81 0.52
CA ALA A 100 14.96 -2.88 0.22
C ALA A 100 15.46 -1.63 -0.50
N LEU A 101 14.69 -1.09 -1.45
CA LEU A 101 14.99 0.17 -2.15
C LEU A 101 15.01 1.37 -1.18
N ASP A 102 14.17 1.34 -0.15
CA ASP A 102 14.17 2.32 0.93
C ASP A 102 15.34 2.13 1.90
N GLY A 103 16.17 1.08 1.78
CA GLY A 103 17.32 0.79 2.65
C GLY A 103 16.95 0.04 3.94
N VAL A 104 15.81 -0.65 3.95
CA VAL A 104 15.44 -1.59 5.01
C VAL A 104 16.22 -2.89 4.83
N VAL A 105 16.95 -3.30 5.87
CA VAL A 105 17.78 -4.52 5.89
C VAL A 105 17.13 -5.65 6.69
N TYR A 106 16.09 -5.33 7.46
CA TYR A 106 15.28 -6.29 8.21
C TYR A 106 13.82 -5.83 8.18
N LEU A 107 12.93 -6.69 7.72
CA LEU A 107 11.51 -6.40 7.53
C LEU A 107 10.65 -7.47 8.20
N GLU A 108 9.79 -7.05 9.13
CA GLU A 108 8.67 -7.86 9.62
C GLU A 108 7.39 -7.40 8.93
N LEU A 109 7.02 -8.14 7.88
CA LEU A 109 5.73 -8.01 7.23
C LEU A 109 4.67 -8.75 8.04
N ARG A 110 3.54 -8.08 8.25
CA ARG A 110 2.36 -8.67 8.86
C ARG A 110 1.19 -8.62 7.90
N ALA A 111 0.39 -9.68 7.91
CA ALA A 111 -0.91 -9.72 7.26
C ALA A 111 -1.98 -9.77 8.35
N GLY A 112 -3.12 -9.12 8.09
CA GLY A 112 -4.33 -9.28 8.86
C GLY A 112 -4.88 -10.70 8.77
N PRO A 113 -5.73 -11.12 9.71
CA PRO A 113 -6.47 -12.37 9.57
C PRO A 113 -7.34 -12.32 8.31
N ASN A 114 -7.63 -13.48 7.71
CA ASN A 114 -8.52 -13.58 6.55
C ASN A 114 -9.79 -12.75 6.79
N HIS A 115 -10.02 -11.74 5.96
CA HIS A 115 -11.34 -11.15 5.82
C HIS A 115 -12.25 -12.20 5.15
N PRO A 116 -13.38 -12.56 5.77
CA PRO A 116 -14.33 -13.53 5.20
C PRO A 116 -14.98 -13.02 3.91
#